data_AF-A0A061BM49-F1
#
_entry.id   AF-A0A061BM49-F1
#
_cell.length_a   1.000
_cell.length_b   1.000
_cell.length_c   1.000
_cell.angle_alpha   90.00
_cell.angle_beta   90.00
_cell.angle_gamma   90.00
#
_symmetry.space_group_name_H-M   'P 1'
#
loop_
_entity.id
_entity.type
_entity.pdbx_description
1 polymer ?
#
loop_
_entity_poly.entity_id
_entity_poly.type
_entity_poly.pdbx_seq_one_letter_code
_entity_poly.pdbx_strand_id
1 'polypeptide(L)'
;MGFLSGVLNAVKDDDAVRTYDKDISGDKIDTVISMLQSSIGTGRIGLAVSVGAVREWLEGYWKEVDGKNKNVTDSLTKLIMKLSDKYLTEIRQTDKLQVQLTAWMTTIGNIDSQLTAMDAQQVGALDVTLKEKITHEINSIKTAVLVLHDSAGDGVFGWQVKEVDNVLINQEKYLESEIRNKSIEFKNVLTTQFDNLSKHIGILNRDKNKHFKNLNNVVTDAQNFLETFDNEYESVVSNAFQKIKDEMTEINNHGADKCALELQVDKIKSELLS
;
A
#
# COMPACT_ATOMS: atom_id res chain seq x y z
N MET A 1 -3.82 -66.74 -45.16
CA MET A 1 -4.80 -66.58 -44.06
C MET A 1 -4.44 -67.29 -42.77
N GLY A 2 -4.02 -68.56 -42.80
CA GLY A 2 -3.74 -69.33 -41.58
C GLY A 2 -2.76 -68.66 -40.60
N PHE A 3 -1.71 -67.99 -41.11
CA PHE A 3 -0.80 -67.20 -40.28
C PHE A 3 -1.51 -66.06 -39.51
N LEU A 4 -2.26 -65.19 -40.21
CA LEU A 4 -2.97 -64.07 -39.57
C LEU A 4 -4.02 -64.55 -38.56
N SER A 5 -4.76 -65.62 -38.90
CA SER A 5 -5.71 -66.22 -37.97
C SER A 5 -5.01 -66.79 -36.72
N GLY A 6 -3.83 -67.41 -36.88
CA GLY A 6 -3.02 -67.91 -35.78
C GLY A 6 -2.49 -66.80 -34.88
N VAL A 7 -1.99 -65.71 -35.47
CA VAL A 7 -1.49 -64.53 -34.72
C VAL A 7 -2.62 -63.85 -33.95
N LEU A 8 -3.75 -63.56 -34.59
CA LEU A 8 -4.88 -62.92 -33.90
C LEU A 8 -5.48 -63.81 -32.81
N ASN A 9 -5.58 -65.12 -33.03
CA ASN A 9 -5.98 -66.05 -31.98
C ASN A 9 -5.01 -66.07 -30.79
N ALA A 10 -3.71 -65.83 -31.00
CA ALA A 10 -2.74 -65.83 -29.91
C ALA A 10 -2.79 -64.55 -29.06
N VAL A 11 -3.25 -63.42 -29.62
CA VAL A 11 -3.27 -62.12 -28.93
C VAL A 11 -4.66 -61.69 -28.47
N LYS A 12 -5.73 -62.36 -28.91
CA LYS A 12 -7.11 -61.93 -28.59
C LYS A 12 -7.45 -61.90 -27.10
N ASP A 13 -6.77 -62.74 -26.33
CA ASP A 13 -6.96 -62.86 -24.89
C ASP A 13 -6.02 -61.92 -24.10
N ASP A 14 -5.15 -61.18 -24.77
CA ASP A 14 -4.32 -60.14 -24.16
C ASP A 14 -5.21 -59.03 -23.57
N ASP A 15 -4.83 -58.52 -22.39
CA ASP A 15 -5.62 -57.52 -21.66
C ASP A 15 -5.79 -56.21 -22.44
N ALA A 16 -4.74 -55.77 -23.14
CA ALA A 16 -4.83 -54.58 -23.98
C ALA A 16 -5.82 -54.82 -25.11
N VAL A 17 -5.73 -55.97 -25.78
CA VAL A 17 -6.66 -56.33 -26.87
C VAL A 17 -8.11 -56.35 -26.37
N ARG A 18 -8.39 -57.06 -25.28
CA ARG A 18 -9.74 -57.13 -24.69
C ARG A 18 -10.28 -55.77 -24.24
N THR A 19 -9.41 -54.92 -23.70
CA THR A 19 -9.81 -53.62 -23.14
C THR A 19 -10.31 -52.67 -24.20
N TYR A 20 -9.71 -52.66 -25.39
CA TYR A 20 -10.09 -51.74 -26.46
C TYR A 20 -11.07 -52.39 -27.46
N ASP A 21 -10.94 -53.69 -27.74
CA ASP A 21 -11.84 -54.42 -28.65
C ASP A 21 -13.31 -54.40 -28.20
N LYS A 22 -13.58 -54.33 -26.89
CA LYS A 22 -14.95 -54.28 -26.37
C LYS A 22 -15.74 -53.05 -26.86
N ASP A 23 -15.04 -51.94 -27.10
CA ASP A 23 -15.61 -50.60 -27.34
C ASP A 23 -15.49 -50.16 -28.82
N ILE A 24 -14.89 -50.96 -29.71
CA ILE A 24 -14.73 -50.56 -31.12
C ILE A 24 -16.07 -50.48 -31.88
N SER A 25 -16.18 -49.48 -32.75
CA SER A 25 -17.28 -49.39 -33.72
C SER A 25 -16.97 -50.27 -34.94
N GLY A 26 -17.33 -51.56 -34.89
CA GLY A 26 -17.10 -52.49 -35.99
C GLY A 26 -17.10 -53.96 -35.57
N ASP A 27 -16.59 -54.81 -36.46
CA ASP A 27 -16.42 -56.23 -36.19
C ASP A 27 -15.31 -56.44 -35.15
N LYS A 28 -15.64 -57.14 -34.06
CA LYS A 28 -14.71 -57.52 -32.99
C LYS A 28 -13.70 -58.55 -33.45
N ILE A 29 -12.61 -58.68 -32.70
CA ILE A 29 -11.51 -59.59 -33.05
C ILE A 29 -11.98 -61.03 -33.30
N ASP A 30 -12.96 -61.54 -32.54
CA ASP A 30 -13.53 -62.88 -32.76
C ASP A 30 -14.26 -63.01 -34.12
N THR A 31 -14.96 -61.95 -34.55
CA THR A 31 -15.61 -61.89 -35.87
C THR A 31 -14.55 -61.89 -36.98
N VAL A 32 -13.50 -61.08 -36.82
CA VAL A 32 -12.38 -60.99 -37.78
C VAL A 32 -11.65 -62.33 -37.90
N ILE A 33 -11.40 -63.01 -36.78
CA ILE A 33 -10.81 -64.35 -36.74
C ILE A 33 -11.69 -65.36 -37.50
N SER A 34 -13.00 -65.31 -37.30
CA SER A 34 -13.96 -66.19 -37.99
C SER A 34 -13.97 -65.95 -39.51
N MET A 35 -13.92 -64.68 -39.94
CA MET A 35 -13.79 -64.31 -41.36
C MET A 35 -12.47 -64.80 -41.97
N LEU A 36 -11.36 -64.67 -41.25
CA LEU A 36 -10.05 -65.16 -41.65
C LEU A 36 -10.04 -66.68 -41.85
N GLN A 37 -10.66 -67.44 -40.94
CA GLN A 37 -10.75 -68.90 -41.03
C GLN A 37 -11.58 -69.33 -42.25
N SER A 38 -12.73 -68.69 -42.48
CA SER A 38 -13.61 -69.00 -43.63
C SER A 38 -12.99 -68.66 -44.99
N SER A 39 -12.01 -67.75 -45.02
CA SER A 39 -11.34 -67.32 -46.25
C SER A 39 -10.10 -68.17 -46.60
N ILE A 40 -9.78 -69.20 -45.82
CA ILE A 40 -8.67 -70.11 -46.13
C ILE A 40 -8.99 -70.93 -47.38
N GLY A 41 -8.07 -70.95 -48.35
CA GLY A 41 -8.21 -71.76 -49.57
C GLY A 41 -9.07 -71.16 -50.67
N THR A 42 -9.64 -69.96 -50.48
CA THR A 42 -10.52 -69.30 -51.48
C THR A 42 -9.76 -68.39 -52.48
N GLY A 43 -8.43 -68.47 -52.50
CA GLY A 43 -7.57 -67.77 -53.44
C GLY A 43 -7.54 -66.24 -53.25
N ARG A 44 -7.43 -65.49 -54.36
CA ARG A 44 -7.24 -64.02 -54.35
C ARG A 44 -8.40 -63.27 -53.71
N ILE A 45 -9.62 -63.72 -53.91
CA ILE A 45 -10.83 -63.08 -53.37
C ILE A 45 -10.82 -63.16 -51.85
N GLY A 46 -10.56 -64.35 -51.30
CA GLY A 46 -10.39 -64.55 -49.86
C GLY A 46 -9.34 -63.62 -49.29
N LEU A 47 -8.17 -63.53 -49.93
CA LEU A 47 -7.08 -62.67 -49.45
C LEU A 47 -7.48 -61.21 -49.33
N ALA A 48 -8.18 -60.66 -50.32
CA ALA A 48 -8.63 -59.27 -50.29
C ALA A 48 -9.63 -59.02 -49.15
N VAL A 49 -10.61 -59.91 -48.96
CA VAL A 49 -11.56 -59.85 -47.82
C VAL A 49 -10.83 -59.98 -46.49
N SER A 50 -9.90 -60.93 -46.41
CA SER A 50 -9.00 -61.19 -45.29
C SER A 50 -8.33 -59.94 -44.74
N VAL A 51 -7.60 -59.29 -45.65
CA VAL A 51 -6.82 -58.09 -45.36
C VAL A 51 -7.75 -56.91 -45.03
N GLY A 52 -8.89 -56.79 -45.71
CA GLY A 52 -9.90 -55.77 -45.43
C GLY A 52 -10.41 -55.84 -44.00
N ALA A 53 -10.85 -57.02 -43.55
CA ALA A 53 -11.37 -57.22 -42.20
C ALA A 53 -10.34 -56.90 -41.10
N VAL A 54 -9.08 -57.37 -41.27
CA VAL A 54 -8.00 -57.07 -40.31
C VAL A 54 -7.69 -55.58 -40.28
N ARG A 55 -7.69 -54.92 -41.44
CA ARG A 55 -7.44 -53.48 -41.54
C ARG A 55 -8.52 -52.68 -40.82
N GLU A 56 -9.79 -52.97 -41.07
CA GLU A 56 -10.92 -52.26 -40.44
C GLU A 56 -10.90 -52.42 -38.92
N TRP A 57 -10.64 -53.64 -38.44
CA TRP A 57 -10.48 -53.90 -37.00
C TRP A 57 -9.32 -53.12 -36.39
N LEU A 58 -8.14 -53.11 -37.04
CA LEU A 58 -6.98 -52.34 -36.59
C LEU A 58 -7.29 -50.84 -36.55
N GLU A 59 -7.98 -50.30 -37.56
CA GLU A 59 -8.39 -48.89 -37.59
C GLU A 59 -9.33 -48.55 -36.42
N GLY A 60 -10.32 -49.41 -36.12
CA GLY A 60 -11.21 -49.26 -34.97
C GLY A 60 -10.50 -49.38 -33.62
N TYR A 61 -9.63 -50.39 -33.48
CA TYR A 61 -8.82 -50.62 -32.28
C TYR A 61 -7.93 -49.41 -31.96
N TRP A 62 -7.17 -48.92 -32.95
CA TRP A 62 -6.29 -47.77 -32.76
C TRP A 62 -7.05 -46.49 -32.41
N LYS A 63 -8.25 -46.31 -32.98
CA LYS A 63 -9.11 -45.16 -32.65
C LYS A 63 -9.55 -45.19 -31.19
N GLU A 64 -9.87 -46.36 -30.63
CA GLU A 64 -10.24 -46.46 -29.21
C GLU A 64 -9.05 -46.31 -28.25
N VAL A 65 -7.89 -46.86 -28.62
CA VAL A 65 -6.64 -46.62 -27.88
C VAL A 65 -6.33 -45.12 -27.83
N ASP A 66 -6.36 -44.44 -28.99
CA ASP A 66 -6.11 -43.00 -29.07
C ASP A 66 -7.15 -42.19 -28.29
N GLY A 67 -8.43 -42.53 -28.41
CA GLY A 67 -9.52 -41.87 -27.70
C GLY A 67 -9.37 -41.92 -26.18
N LYS A 68 -9.07 -43.10 -25.61
CA LYS A 68 -8.88 -43.25 -24.17
C LYS A 68 -7.60 -42.57 -23.67
N ASN A 69 -6.50 -42.66 -24.42
CA ASN A 69 -5.26 -41.94 -24.11
C ASN A 69 -5.45 -40.41 -24.15
N LYS A 70 -6.20 -39.92 -25.13
CA LYS A 70 -6.56 -38.52 -25.26
C LYS A 70 -7.43 -38.05 -24.10
N ASN A 71 -8.40 -38.85 -23.64
CA ASN A 71 -9.24 -38.50 -22.50
C ASN A 71 -8.43 -38.28 -21.21
N VAL A 72 -7.40 -39.10 -20.97
CA VAL A 72 -6.48 -38.91 -19.84
C VAL A 72 -5.67 -37.63 -20.02
N THR A 73 -5.07 -37.44 -21.20
CA THR A 73 -4.24 -36.27 -21.52
C THR A 73 -5.02 -34.96 -21.41
N ASP A 74 -6.24 -34.92 -21.96
CA ASP A 74 -7.14 -33.77 -21.90
C ASP A 74 -7.56 -33.45 -20.47
N SER A 75 -7.80 -34.48 -19.64
CA SER A 75 -8.18 -34.30 -18.23
C SER A 75 -7.02 -33.75 -17.41
N LEU A 76 -5.80 -34.25 -17.62
CA LEU A 76 -4.58 -33.70 -17.00
C LEU A 76 -4.31 -32.27 -17.46
N THR A 77 -4.45 -31.99 -18.76
CA THR A 77 -4.27 -30.64 -19.31
C THR A 77 -5.26 -29.66 -18.69
N LYS A 78 -6.53 -30.04 -18.56
CA LYS A 78 -7.55 -29.22 -17.87
C LYS A 78 -7.19 -28.96 -16.42
N LEU A 79 -6.65 -29.94 -15.70
CA LEU A 79 -6.20 -29.75 -14.33
C LEU A 79 -5.04 -28.74 -14.25
N ILE A 80 -4.04 -28.86 -15.12
CA ILE A 80 -2.90 -27.92 -15.21
C ILE A 80 -3.38 -26.49 -15.50
N MET A 81 -4.31 -26.31 -16.44
CA MET A 81 -4.88 -25.00 -16.75
C MET A 81 -5.62 -24.40 -15.55
N LYS A 82 -6.47 -25.20 -14.87
CA LYS A 82 -7.19 -24.72 -13.69
C LYS A 82 -6.26 -24.34 -12.53
N LEU A 83 -5.17 -25.08 -12.34
CA LEU A 83 -4.15 -24.74 -11.34
C LEU A 83 -3.56 -23.35 -11.61
N SER A 84 -3.24 -23.06 -12.86
CA SER A 84 -2.60 -21.79 -13.25
C SER A 84 -3.57 -20.60 -13.25
N ASP A 85 -4.77 -20.78 -13.81
CA ASP A 85 -5.66 -19.66 -14.13
C ASP A 85 -6.70 -19.37 -13.04
N LYS A 86 -7.11 -20.39 -12.29
CA LYS A 86 -8.23 -20.29 -11.34
C LYS A 86 -7.77 -20.46 -9.90
N TYR A 87 -7.14 -21.59 -9.60
CA TYR A 87 -6.89 -21.97 -8.21
C TYR A 87 -5.88 -21.05 -7.52
N LEU A 88 -4.83 -20.62 -8.22
CA LEU A 88 -3.85 -19.68 -7.67
C LEU A 88 -4.36 -18.24 -7.61
N THR A 89 -5.28 -17.84 -8.49
CA THR A 89 -5.79 -16.46 -8.56
C THR A 89 -6.90 -16.18 -7.55
N GLU A 90 -7.58 -17.23 -7.07
CA GLU A 90 -8.57 -17.15 -5.99
C GLU A 90 -7.94 -16.84 -4.62
N ILE A 91 -6.63 -17.04 -4.46
CA ILE A 91 -5.90 -16.77 -3.22
C ILE A 91 -5.23 -15.40 -3.32
N ARG A 92 -5.81 -14.41 -2.64
CA ARG A 92 -5.32 -13.03 -2.67
C ARG A 92 -4.42 -12.75 -1.49
N GLN A 93 -3.22 -12.27 -1.77
CA GLN A 93 -2.22 -11.92 -0.74
C GLN A 93 -2.68 -10.78 0.19
N THR A 94 -3.61 -9.95 -0.27
CA THR A 94 -4.14 -8.80 0.50
C THR A 94 -5.23 -9.20 1.49
N ASP A 95 -5.77 -10.41 1.39
CA ASP A 95 -6.85 -10.86 2.25
C ASP A 95 -6.30 -11.30 3.61
N LYS A 96 -7.17 -11.35 4.61
CA LYS A 96 -6.84 -11.91 5.93
C LYS A 96 -6.38 -13.36 5.80
N LEU A 97 -5.45 -13.80 6.64
CA LEU A 97 -4.89 -15.14 6.57
C LEU A 97 -5.99 -16.21 6.73
N GLN A 98 -7.01 -15.99 7.55
CA GLN A 98 -8.18 -16.89 7.65
C GLN A 98 -8.94 -17.05 6.32
N VAL A 99 -9.08 -15.96 5.56
CA VAL A 99 -9.75 -15.99 4.26
C VAL A 99 -8.89 -16.74 3.26
N GLN A 100 -7.58 -16.48 3.25
CA GLN A 100 -6.62 -17.21 2.42
C GLN A 100 -6.61 -18.71 2.75
N LEU A 101 -6.63 -19.09 4.03
CA LEU A 101 -6.66 -20.48 4.47
C LEU A 101 -7.94 -21.21 4.00
N THR A 102 -9.09 -20.54 4.08
CA THR A 102 -10.37 -21.09 3.60
C THR A 102 -10.36 -21.29 2.08
N ALA A 103 -9.80 -20.33 1.34
CA ALA A 103 -9.62 -20.44 -0.11
C ALA A 103 -8.70 -21.61 -0.46
N TRP A 104 -7.58 -21.76 0.25
CA TRP A 104 -6.67 -22.90 0.09
C TRP A 104 -7.36 -24.24 0.33
N MET A 105 -8.08 -24.41 1.44
CA MET A 105 -8.83 -25.64 1.72
C MET A 105 -9.80 -25.98 0.59
N THR A 106 -10.54 -24.99 0.09
CA THR A 106 -11.50 -25.17 -1.01
C THR A 106 -10.80 -25.59 -2.29
N THR A 107 -9.71 -24.92 -2.65
CA THR A 107 -8.89 -25.24 -3.82
C THR A 107 -8.33 -26.65 -3.76
N ILE A 108 -7.75 -27.05 -2.62
CA ILE A 108 -7.15 -28.37 -2.43
C ILE A 108 -8.24 -29.45 -2.54
N GLY A 109 -9.41 -29.26 -1.93
CA GLY A 109 -10.54 -30.20 -2.05
C GLY A 109 -11.05 -30.35 -3.50
N ASN A 110 -11.04 -29.27 -4.27
CA ASN A 110 -11.40 -29.32 -5.70
C ASN A 110 -10.37 -30.07 -6.55
N ILE A 111 -9.08 -29.97 -6.21
CA ILE A 111 -8.01 -30.72 -6.88
C ILE A 111 -8.16 -32.21 -6.56
N ASP A 112 -8.33 -32.56 -5.28
CA ASP A 112 -8.54 -33.93 -4.84
C ASP A 112 -9.73 -34.60 -5.53
N SER A 113 -10.86 -33.89 -5.58
CA SER A 113 -12.07 -34.37 -6.27
C SER A 113 -11.83 -34.64 -7.76
N GLN A 114 -11.05 -33.79 -8.42
CA GLN A 114 -10.70 -33.98 -9.84
C GLN A 114 -9.74 -35.13 -10.06
N LEU A 115 -8.73 -35.29 -9.21
CA LEU A 115 -7.80 -36.42 -9.28
C LEU A 115 -8.53 -37.74 -9.05
N THR A 116 -9.45 -37.78 -8.09
CA THR A 116 -10.27 -38.97 -7.80
C THR A 116 -11.20 -39.32 -8.96
N ALA A 117 -11.88 -38.32 -9.55
CA ALA A 117 -12.69 -38.54 -10.75
C ALA A 117 -11.86 -39.02 -11.94
N MET A 118 -10.67 -38.44 -12.13
CA MET A 118 -9.76 -38.79 -13.22
C MET A 118 -9.29 -40.26 -13.16
N ASP A 119 -8.87 -40.66 -11.96
CA ASP A 119 -8.38 -42.00 -11.67
C ASP A 119 -9.46 -43.05 -11.90
N ALA A 120 -10.69 -42.76 -11.45
CA ALA A 120 -11.82 -43.68 -11.58
C ALA A 120 -12.34 -43.80 -13.03
N GLN A 121 -12.45 -42.69 -13.77
CA GLN A 121 -13.16 -42.67 -15.06
C GLN A 121 -12.22 -42.80 -16.26
N GLN A 122 -11.16 -42.00 -16.34
CA GLN A 122 -10.28 -41.96 -17.51
C GLN A 122 -9.17 -43.00 -17.38
N VAL A 123 -8.48 -43.06 -16.24
CA VAL A 123 -7.39 -44.03 -16.01
C VAL A 123 -7.93 -45.44 -15.82
N GLY A 124 -9.04 -45.57 -15.10
CA GLY A 124 -9.75 -46.85 -14.96
C GLY A 124 -10.24 -47.47 -16.26
N ALA A 125 -10.28 -46.72 -17.37
CA ALA A 125 -10.70 -47.19 -18.69
C ALA A 125 -9.55 -47.68 -19.58
N LEU A 126 -8.30 -47.55 -19.14
CA LEU A 126 -7.10 -48.03 -19.84
C LEU A 126 -6.86 -49.52 -19.61
N ASP A 127 -5.97 -50.12 -20.41
CA ASP A 127 -5.44 -51.46 -20.14
C ASP A 127 -4.67 -51.50 -18.82
N VAL A 128 -4.52 -52.69 -18.24
CA VAL A 128 -3.90 -52.90 -16.93
C VAL A 128 -2.50 -52.28 -16.85
N THR A 129 -1.70 -52.38 -17.91
CA THR A 129 -0.31 -51.88 -17.89
C THR A 129 -0.26 -50.37 -17.85
N LEU A 130 -1.02 -49.68 -18.72
CA LEU A 130 -1.08 -48.22 -18.72
C LEU A 130 -1.77 -47.68 -17.46
N LYS A 131 -2.84 -48.34 -17.02
CA LYS A 131 -3.55 -48.00 -15.79
C LYS A 131 -2.62 -48.03 -14.60
N GLU A 132 -1.87 -49.11 -14.38
CA GLU A 132 -0.96 -49.24 -13.24
C GLU A 132 0.10 -48.13 -13.22
N LYS A 133 0.73 -47.86 -14.38
CA LYS A 133 1.73 -46.80 -14.51
C LYS A 133 1.17 -45.43 -14.19
N ILE A 134 0.01 -45.07 -14.75
CA ILE A 134 -0.58 -43.75 -14.54
C ILE A 134 -1.14 -43.61 -13.11
N THR A 135 -1.73 -44.68 -12.56
CA THR A 135 -2.23 -44.70 -11.19
C THR A 135 -1.10 -44.41 -10.18
N HIS A 136 0.09 -44.96 -10.41
CA HIS A 136 1.27 -44.68 -9.57
C HIS A 136 1.62 -43.18 -9.54
N GLU A 137 1.65 -42.54 -10.71
CA GLU A 137 1.95 -41.11 -10.81
C GLU A 137 0.83 -40.25 -10.19
N ILE A 138 -0.44 -40.58 -10.43
CA ILE A 138 -1.58 -39.89 -9.82
C ILE A 138 -1.56 -40.04 -8.28
N ASN A 139 -1.21 -41.20 -7.76
CA ASN A 139 -1.13 -41.44 -6.32
C ASN A 139 -0.05 -40.58 -5.65
N SER A 140 1.06 -40.33 -6.34
CA SER A 140 2.08 -39.39 -5.86
C SER A 140 1.52 -37.98 -5.71
N ILE A 141 0.72 -37.52 -6.68
CA ILE A 141 0.04 -36.22 -6.62
C ILE A 141 -1.03 -36.21 -5.52
N LYS A 142 -1.88 -37.24 -5.43
CA LYS A 142 -2.89 -37.38 -4.37
C LYS A 142 -2.28 -37.32 -2.98
N THR A 143 -1.12 -37.96 -2.78
CA THR A 143 -0.40 -37.92 -1.50
C THR A 143 0.04 -36.49 -1.14
N ALA A 144 0.58 -35.74 -2.11
CA ALA A 144 0.94 -34.34 -1.88
C ALA A 144 -0.30 -33.47 -1.57
N VAL A 145 -1.40 -33.67 -2.29
CA VAL A 145 -2.67 -32.99 -2.06
C VAL A 145 -3.24 -33.31 -0.67
N LEU A 146 -3.15 -34.58 -0.23
CA LEU A 146 -3.59 -35.02 1.10
C LEU A 146 -2.79 -34.33 2.20
N VAL A 147 -1.46 -34.30 2.09
CA VAL A 147 -0.61 -33.61 3.08
C VAL A 147 -0.97 -32.14 3.20
N LEU A 148 -1.22 -31.46 2.06
CA LEU A 148 -1.65 -30.07 2.05
C LEU A 148 -3.05 -29.90 2.65
N HIS A 149 -3.98 -30.80 2.34
CA HIS A 149 -5.33 -30.80 2.87
C HIS A 149 -5.33 -30.95 4.39
N ASP A 150 -4.60 -31.93 4.90
CA ASP A 150 -4.52 -32.21 6.34
C ASP A 150 -3.82 -31.08 7.08
N SER A 151 -2.79 -30.48 6.50
CA SER A 151 -2.11 -29.32 7.06
C SER A 151 -3.03 -28.09 7.12
N ALA A 152 -3.81 -27.84 6.06
CA ALA A 152 -4.74 -26.71 6.01
C ALA A 152 -5.97 -26.91 6.91
N GLY A 153 -6.39 -28.16 7.11
CA GLY A 153 -7.48 -28.56 8.00
C GLY A 153 -7.06 -28.71 9.46
N ASP A 154 -5.77 -28.59 9.78
CA ASP A 154 -5.27 -28.71 11.15
C ASP A 154 -5.82 -27.56 12.02
N GLY A 155 -6.48 -27.94 13.12
CA GLY A 155 -7.13 -26.98 14.01
C GLY A 155 -6.15 -26.04 14.73
N VAL A 156 -4.93 -26.50 15.01
CA VAL A 156 -3.89 -25.68 15.64
C VAL A 156 -3.38 -24.64 14.65
N PHE A 157 -3.08 -25.05 13.41
CA PHE A 157 -2.69 -24.16 12.34
C PHE A 157 -3.77 -23.10 12.04
N GLY A 158 -5.04 -23.53 11.95
CA GLY A 158 -6.17 -22.62 11.78
C GLY A 158 -6.31 -21.59 12.91
N TRP A 159 -6.07 -22.01 14.17
CA TRP A 159 -6.05 -21.10 15.31
C TRP A 159 -4.90 -20.09 15.23
N GLN A 160 -3.69 -20.53 14.89
CA GLN A 160 -2.52 -19.66 14.73
C GLN A 160 -2.74 -18.60 13.64
N VAL A 161 -3.29 -19.00 12.50
CA VAL A 161 -3.66 -18.11 11.41
C VAL A 161 -4.63 -17.02 11.89
N LYS A 162 -5.64 -17.41 12.66
CA LYS A 162 -6.59 -16.46 13.26
C LYS A 162 -5.93 -15.52 14.27
N GLU A 163 -5.01 -16.04 15.08
CA GLU A 163 -4.31 -15.24 16.07
C GLU A 163 -3.42 -14.18 15.42
N VAL A 164 -2.71 -14.52 14.35
CA VAL A 164 -1.91 -13.55 13.59
C VAL A 164 -2.78 -12.42 13.04
N ASP A 165 -3.93 -12.74 12.42
CA ASP A 165 -4.87 -11.71 11.94
C ASP A 165 -5.32 -10.77 13.07
N ASN A 166 -5.64 -11.33 14.25
CA ASN A 166 -6.06 -10.55 15.41
C ASN A 166 -4.95 -9.65 15.95
N VAL A 167 -3.73 -10.18 16.07
CA VAL A 167 -2.56 -9.45 16.54
C VAL A 167 -2.25 -8.29 15.61
N LEU A 168 -2.29 -8.50 14.29
CA LEU A 168 -2.06 -7.43 13.31
C LEU A 168 -3.10 -6.30 13.43
N ILE A 169 -4.39 -6.63 13.54
CA ILE A 169 -5.47 -5.65 13.75
C ILE A 169 -5.28 -4.88 15.06
N ASN A 170 -4.89 -5.56 16.14
CA ASN A 170 -4.68 -4.92 17.43
C ASN A 170 -3.43 -4.02 17.41
N GLN A 171 -2.37 -4.45 16.73
CA GLN A 171 -1.16 -3.66 16.55
C GLN A 171 -1.43 -2.40 15.74
N GLU A 172 -2.22 -2.49 14.67
CA GLU A 172 -2.65 -1.33 13.88
C GLU A 172 -3.37 -0.30 14.76
N LYS A 173 -4.40 -0.73 15.50
CA LYS A 173 -5.14 0.14 16.43
C LYS A 173 -4.26 0.76 17.50
N TYR A 174 -3.32 -0.02 18.03
CA TYR A 174 -2.36 0.47 19.02
C TYR A 174 -1.49 1.59 18.43
N LEU A 175 -0.92 1.38 17.24
CA LEU A 175 -0.11 2.38 16.55
C LEU A 175 -0.91 3.64 16.24
N GLU A 176 -2.15 3.51 15.75
CA GLU A 176 -3.04 4.65 15.50
C GLU A 176 -3.29 5.47 16.78
N SER A 177 -3.56 4.81 17.90
CA SER A 177 -3.74 5.47 19.20
C SER A 177 -2.47 6.16 19.67
N GLU A 178 -1.31 5.52 19.56
CA GLU A 178 -0.03 6.11 19.96
C GLU A 178 0.33 7.33 19.11
N ILE A 179 0.15 7.26 17.80
CA ILE A 179 0.34 8.39 16.88
C ILE A 179 -0.60 9.55 17.27
N ARG A 180 -1.87 9.25 17.54
CA ARG A 180 -2.85 10.26 17.96
C ARG A 180 -2.46 10.92 19.29
N ASN A 181 -2.09 10.12 20.29
CA ASN A 181 -1.70 10.59 21.62
C ASN A 181 -0.46 11.49 21.53
N LYS A 182 0.58 11.05 20.81
CA LYS A 182 1.80 11.84 20.60
C LYS A 182 1.54 13.12 19.82
N SER A 183 0.64 13.09 18.83
CA SER A 183 0.23 14.29 18.10
C SER A 183 -0.49 15.30 19.00
N ILE A 184 -1.32 14.84 19.93
CA ILE A 184 -2.00 15.69 20.93
C ILE A 184 -0.99 16.28 21.91
N GLU A 185 -0.07 15.48 22.47
CA GLU A 185 1.00 15.97 23.33
C GLU A 185 1.83 17.06 22.64
N PHE A 186 2.28 16.79 21.42
CA PHE A 186 3.06 17.74 20.63
C PHE A 186 2.30 19.06 20.40
N LYS A 187 1.02 18.98 20.02
CA LYS A 187 0.15 20.16 19.84
C LYS A 187 0.00 20.97 21.14
N ASN A 188 -0.15 20.31 22.28
CA ASN A 188 -0.28 20.97 23.58
C ASN A 188 1.00 21.70 23.98
N VAL A 189 2.17 21.08 23.73
CA VAL A 189 3.48 21.70 23.95
C VAL A 189 3.63 22.95 23.08
N LEU A 190 3.34 22.84 21.78
CA LEU A 190 3.42 23.99 20.86
C LEU A 190 2.49 25.13 21.28
N THR A 191 1.22 24.82 21.56
CA THR A 191 0.24 25.82 22.02
C THR A 191 0.75 26.57 23.26
N THR A 192 1.24 25.82 24.25
CA THR A 192 1.78 26.40 25.49
C THR A 192 2.96 27.33 25.24
N GLN A 193 3.89 26.93 24.35
CA GLN A 193 5.04 27.76 24.01
C GLN A 193 4.66 29.03 23.24
N PHE A 194 3.70 28.94 22.31
CA PHE A 194 3.18 30.11 21.59
C PHE A 194 2.44 31.07 22.53
N ASP A 195 1.66 30.55 23.48
CA ASP A 195 0.99 31.37 24.50
C ASP A 195 2.01 32.09 25.38
N ASN A 196 3.07 31.39 25.79
CA ASN A 196 4.15 31.99 26.56
C ASN A 196 4.86 33.09 25.76
N LEU A 197 5.20 32.84 24.49
CA LEU A 197 5.82 33.85 23.63
C LEU A 197 4.92 35.09 23.49
N SER A 198 3.63 34.87 23.25
CA SER A 198 2.63 35.95 23.13
C SER A 198 2.55 36.78 24.40
N LYS A 199 2.57 36.15 25.59
CA LYS A 199 2.61 36.85 26.88
C LYS A 199 3.87 37.71 27.02
N HIS A 200 5.06 37.17 26.69
CA HIS A 200 6.31 37.91 26.78
C HIS A 200 6.35 39.11 25.81
N ILE A 201 5.87 38.94 24.59
CA ILE A 201 5.71 40.06 23.63
C ILE A 201 4.76 41.12 24.19
N GLY A 202 3.66 40.70 24.81
CA GLY A 202 2.71 41.62 25.46
C GLY A 202 3.35 42.42 26.61
N ILE A 203 4.17 41.79 27.44
CA ILE A 203 4.92 42.45 28.52
C ILE A 203 5.93 43.45 27.92
N LEU A 204 6.73 43.02 26.94
CA LEU A 204 7.72 43.88 26.29
C LEU A 204 7.07 45.13 25.68
N ASN A 205 5.92 44.98 25.01
CA ASN A 205 5.21 46.10 24.41
C ASN A 205 4.65 47.07 25.48
N ARG A 206 4.20 46.54 26.62
CA ARG A 206 3.74 47.36 27.75
C ARG A 206 4.88 48.18 28.34
N ASP A 207 6.03 47.54 28.59
CA ASP A 207 7.19 48.20 29.17
C ASP A 207 7.77 49.24 28.21
N LYS A 208 7.85 48.90 26.92
CA LYS A 208 8.18 49.84 25.84
C LYS A 208 7.28 51.08 25.91
N ASN A 209 5.96 50.91 25.93
CA ASN A 209 5.02 52.03 25.96
C ASN A 209 5.15 52.88 27.23
N LYS A 210 5.41 52.24 28.38
CA LYS A 210 5.68 52.95 29.65
C LYS A 210 6.95 53.80 29.55
N HIS A 211 8.04 53.25 29.01
CA HIS A 211 9.29 53.99 28.83
C HIS A 211 9.13 55.16 27.86
N PHE A 212 8.46 54.96 26.72
CA PHE A 212 8.20 56.05 25.78
C PHE A 212 7.31 57.14 26.38
N LYS A 213 6.30 56.78 27.18
CA LYS A 213 5.49 57.76 27.90
C LYS A 213 6.33 58.59 28.87
N ASN A 214 7.19 57.94 29.65
CA ASN A 214 8.08 58.64 30.59
C ASN A 214 9.04 59.58 29.87
N LEU A 215 9.66 59.13 28.77
CA LEU A 215 10.53 59.98 27.94
C LEU A 215 9.78 61.18 27.40
N ASN A 216 8.57 60.96 26.89
CA ASN A 216 7.76 62.05 26.33
C ASN A 216 7.40 63.08 27.41
N ASN A 217 7.04 62.62 28.62
CA ASN A 217 6.79 63.51 29.76
C ASN A 217 8.03 64.35 30.10
N VAL A 218 9.21 63.73 30.20
CA VAL A 218 10.47 64.45 30.48
C VAL A 218 10.79 65.48 29.40
N VAL A 219 10.57 65.14 28.13
CA VAL A 219 10.74 66.08 27.01
C VAL A 219 9.76 67.25 27.13
N THR A 220 8.50 66.98 27.45
CA THR A 220 7.49 68.04 27.67
C THR A 220 7.87 68.93 28.86
N ASP A 221 8.31 68.35 29.98
CA ASP A 221 8.74 69.13 31.14
C ASP A 221 9.94 70.04 30.82
N ALA A 222 10.91 69.54 30.04
CA ALA A 222 12.05 70.33 29.58
C ALA A 222 11.64 71.46 28.61
N GLN A 223 10.69 71.21 27.71
CA GLN A 223 10.13 72.22 26.82
C GLN A 223 9.44 73.33 27.62
N ASN A 224 8.60 72.98 28.59
CA ASN A 224 7.92 73.94 29.45
C ASN A 224 8.92 74.77 30.28
N PHE A 225 9.98 74.13 30.79
CA PHE A 225 11.03 74.82 31.52
C PHE A 225 11.77 75.84 30.64
N LEU A 226 12.15 75.45 29.42
CA LEU A 226 12.78 76.38 28.46
C LEU A 226 11.87 77.56 28.14
N GLU A 227 10.59 77.31 27.84
CA GLU A 227 9.62 78.39 27.59
C GLU A 227 9.49 79.34 28.78
N THR A 228 9.51 78.81 30.01
CA THR A 228 9.50 79.63 31.22
C THR A 228 10.79 80.43 31.36
N PHE A 229 11.95 79.81 31.13
CA PHE A 229 13.25 80.48 31.21
C PHE A 229 13.38 81.64 30.22
N ASP A 230 12.99 81.41 28.96
CA ASP A 230 13.04 82.42 27.90
C ASP A 230 12.14 83.62 28.25
N ASN A 231 10.94 83.35 28.78
CA ASN A 231 9.99 84.39 29.18
C ASN A 231 10.41 85.16 30.43
N GLU A 232 10.88 84.47 31.48
CA GLU A 232 11.14 85.07 32.79
C GLU A 232 12.54 85.70 32.90
N TYR A 233 13.55 85.08 32.28
CA TYR A 233 14.94 85.49 32.45
C TYR A 233 15.50 86.12 31.18
N GLU A 234 15.39 85.47 30.02
CA GLU A 234 16.00 85.98 28.78
C GLU A 234 15.37 87.32 28.37
N SER A 235 14.04 87.41 28.38
CA SER A 235 13.31 88.64 28.06
C SER A 235 13.65 89.77 29.03
N VAL A 236 13.72 89.49 30.34
CA VAL A 236 14.04 90.50 31.36
C VAL A 236 15.47 91.00 31.21
N VAL A 237 16.44 90.09 31.04
CA VAL A 237 17.85 90.45 30.83
C VAL A 237 18.02 91.23 29.54
N SER A 238 17.38 90.80 28.45
CA SER A 238 17.42 91.49 27.15
C SER A 238 16.84 92.91 27.27
N ASN A 239 15.71 93.07 27.96
CA ASN A 239 15.11 94.38 28.22
C ASN A 239 16.01 95.27 29.09
N ALA A 240 16.70 94.70 30.09
CA ALA A 240 17.64 95.44 30.92
C ALA A 240 18.83 95.95 30.11
N PHE A 241 19.43 95.10 29.26
CA PHE A 241 20.50 95.53 28.35
C PHE A 241 20.02 96.56 27.33
N GLN A 242 18.80 96.42 26.80
CA GLN A 242 18.23 97.41 25.90
C GLN A 242 18.02 98.76 26.60
N LYS A 243 17.51 98.78 27.83
CA LYS A 243 17.42 100.00 28.65
C LYS A 243 18.79 100.66 28.86
N ILE A 244 19.81 99.89 29.24
CA ILE A 244 21.17 100.40 29.40
C ILE A 244 21.68 101.01 28.08
N LYS A 245 21.42 100.35 26.95
CA LYS A 245 21.80 100.85 25.63
C LYS A 245 21.07 102.15 25.27
N ASP A 246 19.79 102.26 25.58
CA ASP A 246 18.99 103.46 25.34
C ASP A 246 19.50 104.63 26.22
N GLU A 247 19.74 104.40 27.51
CA GLU A 247 20.33 105.37 28.44
C GLU A 247 21.74 105.81 28.00
N MET A 248 22.59 104.88 27.53
CA MET A 248 23.90 105.24 26.95
C MET A 248 23.78 106.04 25.66
N THR A 249 22.73 105.81 24.86
CA THR A 249 22.48 106.58 23.64
C THR A 249 22.04 108.01 23.99
N GLU A 250 21.27 108.19 25.07
CA GLU A 250 20.90 109.50 25.63
C GLU A 250 22.14 110.27 26.11
N ILE A 251 23.08 109.60 26.80
CA ILE A 251 24.39 110.18 27.19
C ILE A 251 25.17 110.64 25.95
N ASN A 252 25.21 109.84 24.88
CA ASN A 252 25.92 110.20 23.65
C ASN A 252 25.21 111.27 22.80
N ASN A 253 23.94 111.57 23.09
CA ASN A 253 23.14 112.57 22.35
C ASN A 253 23.08 113.94 23.02
N HIS A 254 23.69 114.13 24.19
CA HIS A 254 23.75 115.44 24.83
C HIS A 254 25.06 116.17 24.53
N GLY A 255 24.97 117.06 23.56
CA GLY A 255 25.80 118.25 23.57
C GLY A 255 25.45 119.10 24.79
N ALA A 256 26.36 119.15 25.76
CA ALA A 256 26.45 120.10 26.87
C ALA A 256 25.35 120.14 27.96
N ASP A 257 24.33 119.27 27.97
CA ASP A 257 23.36 119.17 29.08
C ASP A 257 23.43 117.80 29.81
N LYS A 258 23.24 117.80 31.13
CA LYS A 258 23.41 116.61 32.01
C LYS A 258 22.31 115.57 31.83
N CYS A 259 22.66 114.28 31.83
CA CYS A 259 21.70 113.19 31.64
C CYS A 259 20.97 112.77 32.94
N ALA A 260 19.91 111.95 32.80
CA ALA A 260 19.09 111.49 33.93
C ALA A 260 19.87 110.71 35.00
N LEU A 261 20.91 109.96 34.60
CA LEU A 261 21.80 109.22 35.52
C LEU A 261 22.74 110.17 36.29
N GLU A 262 23.23 111.24 35.66
CA GLU A 262 24.01 112.28 36.34
C GLU A 262 23.17 113.01 37.39
N LEU A 263 21.89 113.26 37.11
CA LEU A 263 20.94 113.84 38.09
C LEU A 263 20.67 112.89 39.26
N GLN A 264 20.59 111.57 39.02
CA GLN A 264 20.42 110.59 40.09
C GLN A 264 21.70 110.43 40.94
N VAL A 265 22.89 110.50 40.34
CA VAL A 265 24.17 110.52 41.07
C VAL A 265 24.32 111.79 41.88
N ASP A 266 23.97 112.96 41.35
CA ASP A 266 24.00 114.23 42.09
C ASP A 266 23.02 114.20 43.27
N LYS A 267 21.83 113.57 43.11
CA LYS A 267 20.88 113.37 44.20
C LYS A 267 21.45 112.46 45.30
N ILE A 268 22.02 111.31 44.95
CA ILE A 268 22.67 110.39 45.90
C ILE A 268 23.85 111.07 46.61
N LYS A 269 24.61 111.89 45.89
CA LYS A 269 25.75 112.65 46.44
C LYS A 269 25.29 113.74 47.42
N SER A 270 24.12 114.34 47.20
CA SER A 270 23.53 115.31 48.13
C SER A 270 22.96 114.66 49.40
N GLU A 271 22.51 113.41 49.32
CA GLU A 271 21.98 112.63 50.46
C GLU A 271 23.08 111.96 51.32
N LEU A 272 24.29 111.75 50.77
CA LEU A 272 25.45 111.17 51.49
C LEU A 272 26.37 112.21 52.15
N LEU A 273 26.19 113.49 51.86
CA LEU A 273 26.97 114.61 52.41
C LEU A 273 26.17 115.48 53.40
N SER A 274 24.99 115.02 53.83
CA SER A 274 24.22 115.51 54.99
C SER A 274 24.40 114.60 56.19
#